data_AF-A0AAD6LG84-F1
#
_entry.id   AF-A0AAD6LG84-F1
#
_cell.length_a   1.000
_cell.length_b   1.000
_cell.length_c   1.000
_cell.angle_alpha   90.00
_cell.angle_beta   90.00
_cell.angle_gamma   90.00
#
_symmetry.space_group_name_H-M   'P 1'
#
loop_
_entity.id
_entity.type
_entity.pdbx_description
1 polymer ?
#
loop_
_entity_poly.entity_id
_entity_poly.type
_entity_poly.pdbx_seq_one_letter_code
_entity_poly.pdbx_strand_id
1 'polypeptide(L)'
;MPGKLQQLINRINMSGEERITGIITDWTMGWSLEVAEKMNIRRAIFWPASAALLCSMLSISKLLNDGIIDNDGEVLYHKLFN
;
A
#
# COMPACT_ATOMS: atom_id res chain seq x y z
N MET A 1 7.27 11.02 8.96
CA MET A 1 6.63 9.89 9.69
C MET A 1 7.58 8.73 9.98
N PRO A 2 8.42 8.22 9.06
CA PRO A 2 9.23 7.00 9.28
C PRO A 2 10.07 6.99 10.58
N GLY A 3 10.82 8.06 10.84
CA GLY A 3 11.63 8.15 12.07
C GLY A 3 10.82 8.19 13.36
N LYS A 4 9.60 8.74 13.34
CA LYS A 4 8.70 8.73 14.51
C LYS A 4 8.14 7.34 14.78
N LEU A 5 7.81 6.59 13.72
CA LEU A 5 7.41 5.19 13.85
C LEU A 5 8.56 4.35 14.42
N GLN A 6 9.79 4.53 13.93
CA GLN A 6 10.97 3.84 14.47
C GLN A 6 11.19 4.16 15.96
N GLN A 7 11.07 5.43 16.36
CA GLN A 7 11.17 5.85 17.77
C GLN A 7 10.09 5.19 18.63
N LEU A 8 8.86 5.11 18.13
CA LEU A 8 7.76 4.45 18.84
C LEU A 8 8.00 2.96 19.02
N ILE A 9 8.44 2.26 17.96
CA ILE A 9 8.76 0.82 18.02
C ILE A 9 9.87 0.57 19.04
N ASN A 10 10.94 1.37 19.02
CA ASN A 10 12.02 1.27 19.99
C ASN A 10 11.53 1.47 21.42
N ARG A 11 10.69 2.49 21.66
CA ARG A 11 10.12 2.75 22.98
C ARG A 11 9.30 1.57 23.50
N ILE A 12 8.45 0.98 22.66
CA ILE A 12 7.61 -0.18 23.02
C ILE A 12 8.51 -1.40 23.31
N ASN A 13 9.46 -1.70 22.42
CA ASN A 13 10.33 -2.87 22.59
C ASN A 13 11.29 -2.79 23.80
N MET A 14 11.52 -1.59 24.35
CA MET A 14 12.34 -1.38 25.55
C MET A 14 11.56 -1.55 26.87
N SER A 15 10.22 -1.53 26.88
CA SER A 15 9.46 -1.65 28.14
C SER A 15 9.51 -3.05 28.75
N GLY A 16 9.98 -4.06 28.01
CA GLY A 16 10.29 -5.40 28.52
C GLY A 16 9.08 -6.32 28.74
N GLU A 17 7.87 -5.78 28.85
CA GLU A 17 6.63 -6.54 29.03
C GLU A 17 6.13 -7.16 27.71
N GLU A 18 6.22 -6.42 26.61
CA GLU A 18 5.77 -6.85 25.28
C GLU A 18 6.71 -6.32 24.18
N ARG A 19 6.81 -7.05 23.06
CA ARG A 19 7.57 -6.61 21.88
C ARG A 19 6.70 -6.66 20.64
N ILE A 20 6.88 -5.67 19.77
CA ILE A 20 6.27 -5.68 18.43
C ILE A 20 6.95 -6.79 17.62
N THR A 21 6.15 -7.77 17.21
CA THR A 21 6.63 -8.90 16.38
C THR A 21 6.19 -8.81 14.93
N GLY A 22 5.30 -7.86 14.61
CA GLY A 22 4.81 -7.64 13.25
C GLY A 22 4.17 -6.27 13.06
N ILE A 23 4.15 -5.80 11.82
CA ILE A 23 3.46 -4.57 11.40
C ILE A 23 2.54 -4.93 10.22
N ILE A 24 1.27 -4.56 10.35
CA ILE A 24 0.30 -4.55 9.26
C ILE A 24 0.03 -3.09 8.94
N THR A 25 0.15 -2.70 7.68
CA THR A 25 0.02 -1.31 7.28
C THR A 25 -0.87 -1.14 6.07
N ASP A 26 -1.58 -0.02 6.01
CA ASP A 26 -2.28 0.38 4.80
C ASP A 26 -1.30 0.56 3.63
N TRP A 27 -1.69 0.21 2.42
CA TRP A 27 -0.87 0.38 1.21
C TRP A 27 -0.38 1.82 1.03
N THR A 28 -1.21 2.82 1.32
CA THR A 28 -0.84 4.25 1.25
C THR A 28 0.24 4.61 2.28
N MET A 29 0.37 3.81 3.33
CA MET A 29 1.42 3.88 4.34
C MET A 29 2.58 2.91 4.06
N GLY A 30 2.81 2.55 2.79
CA GLY A 30 3.86 1.63 2.36
C GLY A 30 5.28 1.98 2.84
N TRP A 31 5.55 3.25 3.16
CA TRP A 31 6.80 3.70 3.80
C TRP A 31 7.08 3.02 5.15
N SER A 32 6.05 2.51 5.84
CA SER A 32 6.21 1.83 7.12
C SER A 32 6.80 0.41 6.97
N LEU A 33 6.67 -0.20 5.78
CA LEU A 33 7.28 -1.49 5.46
C LEU A 33 8.80 -1.41 5.50
N GLU A 34 9.36 -0.31 4.98
CA GLU A 34 10.81 -0.08 4.99
C GLU A 34 11.33 0.12 6.43
N VAL A 35 10.54 0.76 7.29
CA VAL A 35 10.86 0.87 8.72
C VAL A 35 10.86 -0.52 9.37
N ALA A 36 9.82 -1.32 9.12
CA ALA A 36 9.72 -2.69 9.64
C ALA A 36 10.89 -3.56 9.15
N GLU A 37 11.26 -3.43 7.87
CA GLU A 37 12.41 -4.10 7.26
C GLU A 37 13.71 -3.79 7.99
N LYS A 38 14.03 -2.51 8.14
CA LYS A 38 15.26 -2.04 8.81
C LYS A 38 15.35 -2.52 10.25
N MET A 39 14.22 -2.79 10.89
CA MET A 39 14.12 -3.27 12.26
C MET A 39 13.98 -4.79 12.37
N ASN A 40 14.04 -5.52 11.25
CA ASN A 40 13.85 -6.97 11.18
C ASN A 40 12.52 -7.45 11.81
N ILE A 41 11.45 -6.70 11.56
CA ILE A 41 10.08 -6.99 12.02
C ILE A 41 9.27 -7.54 10.84
N ARG A 42 8.46 -8.59 11.08
CA ARG A 42 7.57 -9.14 10.06
C ARG A 42 6.60 -8.07 9.57
N ARG A 43 6.35 -8.01 8.26
CA ARG A 43 5.55 -6.93 7.67
C ARG A 43 4.53 -7.46 6.67
N ALA A 44 3.34 -6.87 6.69
CA ALA A 44 2.27 -7.13 5.74
C ALA A 44 1.59 -5.83 5.32
N ILE A 45 1.10 -5.79 4.08
CA ILE A 45 0.29 -4.70 3.57
C ILE A 45 -1.18 -5.10 3.64
N PHE A 46 -2.03 -4.12 3.94
CA PHE A 46 -3.47 -4.19 3.88
C PHE A 46 -3.99 -3.16 2.89
N TRP A 47 -4.98 -3.55 2.07
CA TRP A 47 -5.70 -2.67 1.16
C TRP A 47 -7.16 -2.61 1.62
N PRO A 48 -7.62 -1.49 2.20
CA PRO A 48 -8.97 -1.41 2.77
C PRO A 48 -10.07 -1.25 1.73
N ALA A 49 -9.75 -0.88 0.49
CA ALA A 49 -10.72 -0.71 -0.59
C ALA A 49 -10.93 -2.02 -1.37
N SER A 50 -11.73 -1.97 -2.44
CA SER A 50 -12.04 -3.17 -3.22
C SER A 50 -10.81 -3.74 -3.93
N ALA A 51 -10.77 -5.08 -4.06
CA ALA A 51 -9.75 -5.76 -4.85
C ALA A 51 -9.81 -5.35 -6.33
N ALA A 52 -11.01 -5.09 -6.86
CA ALA A 52 -11.19 -4.59 -8.22
C ALA A 52 -10.47 -3.26 -8.44
N LEU A 53 -10.58 -2.32 -7.49
CA LEU A 53 -9.88 -1.05 -7.57
C LEU A 53 -8.35 -1.24 -7.54
N LEU A 54 -7.84 -2.11 -6.66
CA LEU A 54 -6.41 -2.42 -6.64
C LEU A 54 -5.94 -3.02 -7.96
N CYS A 55 -6.68 -3.98 -8.51
CA CYS A 55 -6.39 -4.57 -9.81
C CYS A 55 -6.38 -3.52 -10.93
N SER A 56 -7.35 -2.60 -10.94
CA SER A 56 -7.40 -1.49 -11.91
C SER A 56 -6.17 -0.60 -11.81
N MET A 57 -5.77 -0.19 -10.59
CA MET A 57 -4.57 0.62 -10.38
C MET A 57 -3.28 -0.09 -10.82
N LEU A 58 -3.14 -1.37 -10.47
CA LEU A 58 -1.99 -2.18 -10.89
C LEU A 58 -1.96 -2.41 -12.41
N SER A 59 -3.09 -2.23 -13.08
CA SER A 59 -3.25 -2.44 -14.52
C SER A 59 -3.22 -1.14 -15.33
N ILE A 60 -2.98 0.04 -14.74
CA ILE A 60 -3.03 1.34 -15.45
C ILE A 60 -2.22 1.32 -16.76
N SER A 61 -0.97 0.84 -16.73
CA SER A 61 -0.14 0.76 -17.94
C SER A 61 -0.76 -0.13 -19.02
N LYS A 62 -1.42 -1.22 -18.63
CA LYS A 62 -2.12 -2.10 -19.56
C LYS A 62 -3.38 -1.43 -20.09
N LEU A 63 -4.16 -0.76 -19.25
CA LEU A 63 -5.37 -0.04 -19.65
C LEU A 63 -5.06 1.07 -20.66
N LEU A 64 -3.94 1.78 -20.48
CA LEU A 64 -3.42 2.75 -21.45
C LEU A 64 -3.02 2.09 -22.78
N ASN A 65 -2.21 1.02 -22.71
CA ASN A 65 -1.73 0.32 -23.90
C ASN A 65 -2.85 -0.33 -24.71
N ASP A 66 -3.88 -0.84 -24.04
CA ASP A 66 -5.07 -1.43 -24.66
C ASP A 66 -6.04 -0.35 -25.19
N GLY A 67 -5.76 0.94 -24.99
CA GLY A 67 -6.61 2.05 -25.39
C GLY A 67 -7.93 2.12 -24.63
N ILE A 68 -7.97 1.56 -23.41
CA ILE A 68 -9.17 1.57 -22.55
C ILE A 68 -9.35 2.90 -21.85
N ILE A 69 -8.25 3.48 -21.39
CA ILE A 69 -8.19 4.81 -20.81
C ILE A 69 -7.12 5.64 -21.53
N ASP A 70 -7.23 6.97 -21.47
CA ASP A 70 -6.17 7.87 -21.92
C ASP A 70 -5.22 8.28 -20.79
N ASN A 71 -4.25 9.14 -21.12
CA ASN A 71 -3.25 9.64 -20.17
C ASN A 71 -3.84 10.51 -19.05
N ASP A 72 -5.03 11.08 -19.26
CA ASP A 72 -5.76 11.84 -18.26
C ASP A 72 -6.62 10.91 -17.37
N GLY A 73 -6.71 9.63 -17.73
CA GLY A 73 -7.46 8.59 -17.02
C GLY A 73 -8.91 8.49 -17.47
N GLU A 74 -9.30 9.18 -18.54
CA GLU A 74 -10.65 9.15 -19.08
C GLU A 74 -10.89 7.85 -19.86
N VAL A 75 -12.08 7.27 -19.71
CA VAL A 75 -12.43 6.02 -20.37
C VAL A 75 -12.76 6.29 -21.84
N LEU A 76 -12.03 5.65 -22.74
CA LEU A 76 -12.20 5.83 -24.18
C LEU A 76 -13.30 4.93 -24.79
N TYR A 77 -13.68 3.84 -24.13
CA TYR A 77 -14.74 2.93 -24.59
C TYR A 77 -16.16 3.38 -24.16
N HIS A 78 -16.60 4.55 -24.63
CA HIS A 78 -17.98 5.01 -24.43
C HIS A 78 -18.91 4.51 -25.57
N LYS A 79 -19.07 3.18 -25.75
CA LYS A 79 -20.08 2.55 -26.65
C LYS A 79 -20.45 1.09 -26.28
N LEU A 80 -20.73 0.77 -25.01
CA LEU A 80 -21.19 -0.58 -24.64
C LEU A 80 -22.62 -0.66 -24.09
N PHE A 81 -23.35 0.45 -24.03
CA PHE A 81 -24.78 0.45 -23.73
C PHE A 81 -25.50 1.48 -24.61
N ASN A 82 -25.84 1.05 -25.83
CA ASN A 82 -27.01 1.54 -26.57
C ASN A 82 -28.08 0.45 -26.48
#